data_AF-A0A959PLU3-F1
#
_entry.id   AF-A0A959PLU3-F1
#
_cell.length_a   1.000
_cell.length_b   1.000
_cell.length_c   1.000
_cell.angle_alpha   90.00
_cell.angle_beta   90.00
_cell.angle_gamma   90.00
#
_symmetry.space_group_name_H-M   'P 1'
#
loop_
_entity.id
_entity.type
_entity.pdbx_description
1 polymer ?
#
loop_
_entity_poly.entity_id
_entity_poly.type
_entity_poly.pdbx_seq_one_letter_code
_entity_poly.pdbx_strand_id
1 'polypeptide(L)'
;MYKILTGAIGMVALCQCTVDTQRPAEHSQATYIYQKDAHTRWSSFENLHGPKGQGGQENHGAKGHAYDHLPAGQQLTILDINGNGIINRMWFTLSERSAEDLRGLRIRMTWDQKATPAVDVPFGDFFALGLSESLAFENALFASPEGRSFTSYLSMPFHTGAKIELINDLQKDIDLVFFDIDYQLLPGWDENTMYLHAFWHRDTATTLGKDFELLPATGGSGRYLGTSVSVFLNPQYANGWFGEGEVKVYL
;
A
#
# COMPACT_ATOMS: atom_id res chain seq x y z
N MET A 1 -24.35 59.99 -0.98
CA MET A 1 -23.90 59.99 -2.39
C MET A 1 -22.40 59.72 -2.39
N TYR A 2 -22.00 58.45 -2.32
CA TYR A 2 -20.60 58.05 -2.24
C TYR A 2 -20.11 57.60 -3.63
N LYS A 3 -19.03 58.23 -4.08
CA LYS A 3 -18.37 57.95 -5.36
C LYS A 3 -17.51 56.69 -5.21
N ILE A 4 -17.74 55.74 -6.10
CA ILE A 4 -16.89 54.59 -6.38
C ILE A 4 -15.61 55.10 -7.07
N LEU A 5 -14.46 54.62 -6.62
CA LEU A 5 -13.23 54.63 -7.41
C LEU A 5 -12.67 53.21 -7.45
N THR A 6 -12.83 52.58 -8.62
CA THR A 6 -12.18 51.33 -8.99
C THR A 6 -10.72 51.65 -9.29
N GLY A 7 -9.80 51.00 -8.57
CA GLY A 7 -8.36 51.09 -8.81
C GLY A 7 -7.74 49.73 -8.56
N ALA A 8 -7.35 49.06 -9.64
CA ALA A 8 -6.58 47.83 -9.58
C ALA A 8 -5.21 48.13 -8.97
N ILE A 9 -4.95 47.58 -7.79
CA ILE A 9 -3.58 47.45 -7.27
C ILE A 9 -3.19 46.00 -7.55
N GLY A 10 -2.45 45.81 -8.65
CA GLY A 10 -1.69 44.59 -8.86
C GLY A 10 -0.64 44.50 -7.77
N MET A 11 -0.93 43.71 -6.73
CA MET A 11 0.08 43.31 -5.76
C MET A 11 0.92 42.23 -6.43
N VAL A 12 2.04 42.62 -7.03
CA VAL A 12 3.12 41.69 -7.31
C VAL A 12 3.68 41.29 -5.95
N ALA A 13 3.16 40.19 -5.41
CA ALA A 13 3.82 39.49 -4.32
C ALA A 13 5.11 38.90 -4.89
N LEU A 14 6.20 39.66 -4.79
CA LEU A 14 7.54 39.08 -4.80
C LEU A 14 7.65 38.21 -3.56
N CYS A 15 7.16 36.98 -3.66
CA CYS A 15 7.52 35.94 -2.73
C CYS A 15 9.02 35.72 -2.92
N GLN A 16 9.83 36.33 -2.05
CA GLN A 16 11.18 35.86 -1.86
C GLN A 16 11.03 34.43 -1.34
N CYS A 17 11.09 33.46 -2.26
CA CYS A 17 11.60 32.15 -1.91
C CYS A 17 13.01 32.40 -1.38
N THR A 18 13.13 32.57 -0.06
CA THR A 18 14.31 32.05 0.61
C THR A 18 14.31 30.58 0.26
N VAL A 19 15.06 30.23 -0.78
CA VAL A 19 15.54 28.87 -0.97
C VAL A 19 16.16 28.54 0.37
N ASP A 20 15.49 27.67 1.11
CA ASP A 20 16.07 27.11 2.30
C ASP A 20 17.30 26.33 1.84
N THR A 21 18.46 26.98 1.89
CA THR A 21 19.76 26.41 1.59
C THR A 21 20.16 25.37 2.64
N GLN A 22 19.28 25.04 3.58
CA GLN A 22 19.39 23.92 4.51
C GLN A 22 18.47 22.74 4.19
N ARG A 23 18.08 22.50 2.94
CA ARG A 23 17.66 21.13 2.58
C ARG A 23 18.94 20.29 2.57
N PRO A 24 19.24 19.47 3.59
CA PRO A 24 20.54 18.85 3.67
C PRO A 24 20.68 17.87 2.51
N ALA A 25 21.92 17.61 2.11
CA ALA A 25 22.30 16.46 1.29
C ALA A 25 22.05 15.12 2.02
N GLU A 26 20.97 15.02 2.80
CA GLU A 26 20.66 13.92 3.72
C GLU A 26 20.26 12.66 2.98
N HIS A 27 19.50 12.76 1.87
CA HIS A 27 19.04 11.56 1.17
C HIS A 27 20.17 10.76 0.51
N SER A 28 21.21 11.40 -0.03
CA SER A 28 22.36 10.68 -0.61
C SER A 28 23.31 10.13 0.45
N GLN A 29 23.42 10.78 1.61
CA GLN A 29 24.27 10.31 2.71
C GLN A 29 23.59 9.18 3.49
N ALA A 30 22.27 9.22 3.66
CA ALA A 30 21.50 8.18 4.34
C ALA A 30 21.74 6.77 3.78
N THR A 31 21.93 6.63 2.47
CA THR A 31 22.28 5.35 1.82
C THR A 31 23.57 4.73 2.36
N TYR A 32 24.53 5.55 2.79
CA TYR A 32 25.83 5.11 3.30
C TYR A 32 25.91 5.12 4.84
N ILE A 33 24.82 5.45 5.53
CA ILE A 33 24.77 5.40 7.00
C ILE A 33 24.40 3.98 7.42
N TYR A 34 25.35 3.31 8.07
CA TYR A 34 25.11 2.00 8.68
C TYR A 34 24.23 2.14 9.92
N GLN A 35 23.02 1.57 9.87
CA GLN A 35 22.12 1.47 11.00
C GLN A 35 22.54 0.30 11.91
N LYS A 36 23.45 0.59 12.85
CA LYS A 36 24.08 -0.42 13.73
C LYS A 36 23.09 -1.33 14.46
N ASP A 37 21.99 -0.76 14.92
CA ASP A 37 21.01 -1.47 15.76
C ASP A 37 19.78 -1.95 14.96
N ALA A 38 19.78 -1.75 13.64
CA ALA A 38 18.76 -2.32 12.77
C ALA A 38 19.11 -3.77 12.43
N HIS A 39 18.09 -4.62 12.43
CA HIS A 39 18.23 -6.04 12.13
C HIS A 39 17.34 -6.39 10.95
N THR A 40 17.95 -6.50 9.77
CA THR A 40 17.26 -6.91 8.54
C THR A 40 16.77 -8.35 8.63
N ARG A 41 15.59 -8.57 8.07
CA ARG A 41 14.88 -9.83 8.04
C ARG A 41 14.14 -9.94 6.70
N TRP A 42 13.91 -11.18 6.29
CA TRP A 42 13.29 -11.49 5.01
C TRP A 42 12.35 -12.67 5.21
N SER A 43 11.04 -12.42 5.05
CA SER A 43 10.02 -13.47 5.07
C SER A 43 9.74 -13.90 3.64
N SER A 44 9.80 -15.19 3.40
CA SER A 44 9.39 -15.87 2.16
C SER A 44 9.05 -17.33 2.53
N PHE A 45 8.58 -18.14 1.60
CA PHE A 45 8.36 -19.57 1.90
C PHE A 45 9.65 -20.32 2.29
N GLU A 46 10.81 -19.84 1.83
CA GLU A 46 12.13 -20.37 2.24
C GLU A 46 12.52 -19.99 3.67
N ASN A 47 11.86 -19.00 4.27
CA ASN A 47 12.16 -18.47 5.60
C ASN A 47 10.92 -17.79 6.21
N LEU A 48 9.85 -18.54 6.42
CA LEU A 48 8.57 -17.95 6.81
C LEU A 48 8.70 -17.17 8.13
N HIS A 49 8.20 -15.93 8.14
CA HIS A 49 8.33 -14.93 9.21
C HIS A 49 9.75 -14.37 9.42
N GLY A 50 10.75 -14.88 8.69
CA GLY A 50 12.10 -14.35 8.64
C GLY A 50 13.04 -14.66 9.81
N PRO A 51 12.96 -15.77 10.57
CA PRO A 51 13.89 -16.03 11.66
C PRO A 51 15.36 -16.04 11.20
N LYS A 52 16.25 -15.57 12.08
CA LYS A 52 17.68 -15.39 11.75
C LYS A 52 18.34 -16.75 11.49
N GLY A 53 18.99 -16.89 10.33
CA GLY A 53 19.79 -18.06 9.97
C GLY A 53 19.01 -19.25 9.41
N GLN A 54 17.69 -19.12 9.26
CA GLN A 54 16.82 -20.24 8.90
C GLN A 54 16.44 -20.31 7.41
N GLY A 55 16.87 -19.34 6.60
CA GLY A 55 16.55 -19.32 5.17
C GLY A 55 17.30 -20.36 4.35
N GLY A 56 16.63 -20.94 3.35
CA GLY A 56 17.22 -21.85 2.36
C GLY A 56 17.65 -23.21 2.93
N GLN A 57 17.13 -23.59 4.10
CA GLN A 57 17.51 -24.84 4.77
C GLN A 57 16.86 -26.06 4.11
N GLU A 58 15.66 -25.91 3.55
CA GLU A 58 14.87 -27.03 3.01
C GLU A 58 15.60 -27.79 1.88
N ASN A 59 16.30 -27.06 1.01
CA ASN A 59 17.08 -27.65 -0.07
C ASN A 59 18.57 -27.32 0.03
N HIS A 60 19.14 -27.43 1.23
CA HIS A 60 20.60 -27.37 1.49
C HIS A 60 21.30 -26.14 0.87
N GLY A 61 20.68 -24.97 0.97
CA GLY A 61 21.18 -23.70 0.41
C GLY A 61 20.71 -23.40 -1.02
N ALA A 62 20.06 -24.35 -1.70
CA ALA A 62 19.30 -24.09 -2.91
C ALA A 62 17.82 -23.80 -2.58
N LYS A 63 17.07 -23.36 -3.60
CA LYS A 63 15.62 -23.10 -3.48
C LYS A 63 14.87 -24.43 -3.25
N GLY A 64 14.16 -24.56 -2.13
CA GLY A 64 13.35 -25.73 -1.78
C GLY A 64 11.84 -25.47 -1.83
N HIS A 65 11.42 -24.28 -1.41
CA HIS A 65 10.03 -23.93 -1.20
C HIS A 65 9.76 -22.53 -1.80
N ALA A 66 9.51 -22.52 -3.10
CA ALA A 66 9.41 -21.29 -3.88
C ALA A 66 8.07 -20.55 -3.73
N TYR A 67 7.02 -21.31 -3.51
CA TYR A 67 5.62 -20.90 -3.49
C TYR A 67 4.86 -21.85 -2.57
N ASP A 68 3.66 -21.46 -2.18
CA ASP A 68 2.71 -22.37 -1.54
C ASP A 68 1.33 -22.20 -2.19
N HIS A 69 0.43 -23.12 -1.87
CA HIS A 69 -0.94 -23.17 -2.32
C HIS A 69 -1.85 -22.44 -1.31
N LEU A 70 -2.85 -21.72 -1.81
CA LEU A 70 -3.88 -21.12 -0.96
C LEU A 70 -5.26 -21.66 -1.33
N PRO A 71 -5.79 -22.64 -0.58
CA PRO A 71 -7.07 -23.26 -0.91
C PRO A 71 -8.26 -22.30 -0.82
N ALA A 72 -9.34 -22.63 -1.51
CA ALA A 72 -10.60 -21.89 -1.50
C ALA A 72 -11.13 -21.67 -0.08
N GLY A 73 -11.50 -20.42 0.24
CA GLY A 73 -12.03 -20.04 1.56
C GLY A 73 -11.00 -20.06 2.70
N GLN A 74 -9.73 -20.34 2.43
CA GLN A 74 -8.68 -20.38 3.44
C GLN A 74 -7.89 -19.08 3.52
N GLN A 75 -7.04 -19.00 4.54
CA GLN A 75 -6.09 -17.91 4.73
C GLN A 75 -4.67 -18.45 4.88
N LEU A 76 -3.70 -17.67 4.42
CA LEU A 76 -2.28 -17.92 4.57
C LEU A 76 -1.63 -16.75 5.31
N THR A 77 -1.01 -17.05 6.46
CA THR A 77 -0.24 -16.06 7.23
C THR A 77 1.18 -15.99 6.70
N ILE A 78 1.52 -14.91 6.00
CA ILE A 78 2.82 -14.71 5.34
C ILE A 78 3.82 -13.91 6.19
N LEU A 79 3.31 -13.27 7.25
CA LEU A 79 4.11 -12.61 8.28
C LEU A 79 3.34 -12.65 9.61
N ASP A 80 4.00 -13.08 10.68
CA ASP A 80 3.51 -12.98 12.05
C ASP A 80 4.73 -12.82 12.96
N ILE A 81 4.99 -11.59 13.36
CA ILE A 81 6.23 -11.22 14.05
C ILE A 81 5.94 -10.34 15.26
N ASN A 82 6.79 -10.48 16.28
CA ASN A 82 6.79 -9.64 17.48
C ASN A 82 7.99 -8.69 17.49
N GLY A 83 7.84 -7.59 18.22
CA GLY A 83 8.86 -6.55 18.39
C GLY A 83 8.57 -5.30 17.58
N ASN A 84 9.46 -4.31 17.70
CA ASN A 84 9.36 -3.05 16.97
C ASN A 84 10.07 -3.19 15.63
N GLY A 85 9.47 -2.68 14.56
CA GLY A 85 10.09 -2.72 13.25
C GLY A 85 9.31 -2.01 12.16
N ILE A 86 9.82 -2.14 10.94
CA ILE A 86 9.27 -1.54 9.73
C ILE A 86 9.34 -2.56 8.61
N ILE A 87 8.24 -2.72 7.89
CA ILE A 87 8.24 -3.36 6.58
C ILE A 87 8.63 -2.31 5.55
N ASN A 88 9.64 -2.61 4.74
CA ASN A 88 10.19 -1.69 3.74
C ASN A 88 9.78 -2.06 2.32
N ARG A 89 9.56 -3.35 2.07
CA ARG A 89 9.19 -3.85 0.75
C ARG A 89 8.33 -5.10 0.89
N MET A 90 7.38 -5.24 -0.01
CA MET A 90 6.75 -6.52 -0.28
C MET A 90 6.75 -6.76 -1.77
N TRP A 91 6.95 -8.01 -2.18
CA TRP A 91 6.76 -8.45 -3.55
C TRP A 91 5.94 -9.74 -3.60
N PHE A 92 5.12 -9.85 -4.63
CA PHE A 92 4.34 -11.03 -4.89
C PHE A 92 4.25 -11.33 -6.38
N THR A 93 4.00 -12.59 -6.71
CA THR A 93 3.36 -12.98 -7.98
C THR A 93 2.45 -14.17 -7.76
N LEU A 94 1.48 -14.34 -8.65
CA LEU A 94 0.47 -15.39 -8.60
C LEU A 94 0.51 -16.19 -9.91
N SER A 95 0.18 -17.48 -9.89
CA SER A 95 0.01 -18.28 -11.11
C SER A 95 -1.03 -17.66 -12.04
N GLU A 96 -2.21 -17.41 -11.49
CA GLU A 96 -3.36 -16.80 -12.16
C GLU A 96 -3.57 -15.36 -11.67
N ARG A 97 -3.90 -14.47 -12.60
CA ARG A 97 -4.14 -13.04 -12.36
C ARG A 97 -5.40 -12.59 -13.09
N SER A 98 -6.40 -13.46 -13.15
CA SER A 98 -7.68 -13.12 -13.76
C SER A 98 -8.38 -12.02 -12.93
N ALA A 99 -9.37 -11.39 -13.56
CA ALA A 99 -10.12 -10.34 -12.88
C ALA A 99 -10.79 -10.82 -11.57
N GLU A 100 -11.20 -12.10 -11.58
CA GLU A 100 -11.77 -12.79 -10.45
C GLU A 100 -10.74 -12.98 -9.33
N ASP A 101 -9.53 -13.47 -9.68
CA ASP A 101 -8.48 -13.77 -8.70
C ASP A 101 -8.04 -12.53 -7.93
N LEU A 102 -7.76 -11.43 -8.64
CA LEU A 102 -7.27 -10.20 -8.04
C LEU A 102 -8.34 -9.50 -7.17
N ARG A 103 -9.62 -9.81 -7.41
CA ARG A 103 -10.75 -9.30 -6.61
C ARG A 103 -11.06 -10.18 -5.42
N GLY A 104 -10.96 -11.51 -5.58
CA GLY A 104 -11.33 -12.50 -4.57
C GLY A 104 -10.20 -12.86 -3.61
N LEU A 105 -8.95 -12.57 -3.96
CA LEU A 105 -7.85 -12.55 -2.99
C LEU A 105 -7.86 -11.23 -2.23
N ARG A 106 -7.80 -11.28 -0.90
CA ARG A 106 -7.61 -10.09 -0.03
C ARG A 106 -6.26 -10.13 0.65
N ILE A 107 -5.71 -8.94 0.91
CA ILE A 107 -4.59 -8.74 1.81
C ILE A 107 -5.10 -8.08 3.10
N ARG A 108 -4.75 -8.69 4.23
CA ARG A 108 -5.07 -8.19 5.56
C ARG A 108 -3.81 -7.91 6.34
N MET A 109 -3.74 -6.75 6.98
CA MET A 109 -2.61 -6.37 7.85
C MET A 109 -3.14 -5.89 9.19
N THR A 110 -2.56 -6.46 10.25
CA THR A 110 -2.87 -6.12 11.63
C THR A 110 -1.58 -5.67 12.33
N TRP A 111 -1.61 -4.47 12.89
CA TRP A 111 -0.51 -3.91 13.64
C TRP A 111 -0.75 -4.11 15.14
N ASP A 112 0.32 -4.42 15.87
CA ASP A 112 0.37 -4.42 17.33
C ASP A 112 -0.75 -5.21 18.01
N GLN A 113 -1.12 -6.34 17.39
CA GLN A 113 -2.16 -7.25 17.88
C GLN A 113 -3.52 -6.57 18.11
N LYS A 114 -3.79 -5.46 17.40
CA LYS A 114 -5.09 -4.79 17.46
C LYS A 114 -6.18 -5.74 16.96
N ALA A 115 -7.35 -5.68 17.59
CA ALA A 115 -8.48 -6.55 17.24
C ALA A 115 -9.03 -6.31 15.82
N THR A 116 -8.90 -5.07 15.34
CA THR A 116 -9.36 -4.67 14.01
C THR A 116 -8.15 -4.50 13.09
N PRO A 117 -8.12 -5.16 11.92
CA PRO A 117 -7.06 -4.96 10.95
C PRO A 117 -7.07 -3.52 10.42
N ALA A 118 -5.90 -2.96 10.20
CA ALA A 118 -5.73 -1.60 9.67
C ALA A 118 -5.83 -1.57 8.13
N VAL A 119 -5.52 -2.71 7.50
CA VAL A 119 -5.67 -2.95 6.07
C VAL A 119 -6.48 -4.24 5.94
N ASP A 120 -7.59 -4.20 5.22
CA ASP A 120 -8.34 -5.37 4.80
C ASP A 120 -9.05 -5.03 3.48
N VAL A 121 -8.37 -5.30 2.37
CA VAL A 121 -8.79 -4.84 1.03
C VAL A 121 -8.50 -5.90 -0.03
N PRO A 122 -9.16 -5.86 -1.20
CA PRO A 122 -8.81 -6.72 -2.33
C PRO A 122 -7.34 -6.54 -2.72
N PHE A 123 -6.70 -7.66 -3.04
CA PHE A 123 -5.27 -7.74 -3.29
C PHE A 123 -4.87 -6.89 -4.50
N GLY A 124 -5.56 -7.01 -5.63
CA GLY A 124 -5.26 -6.19 -6.81
C GLY A 124 -5.36 -4.69 -6.55
N ASP A 125 -6.42 -4.25 -5.87
CA ASP A 125 -6.67 -2.83 -5.57
C ASP A 125 -5.62 -2.24 -4.62
N PHE A 126 -5.12 -3.01 -3.64
CA PHE A 126 -4.03 -2.56 -2.77
C PHE A 126 -2.78 -2.18 -3.57
N PHE A 127 -2.45 -2.96 -4.60
CA PHE A 127 -1.29 -2.74 -5.47
C PHE A 127 -1.61 -1.84 -6.67
N ALA A 128 -2.64 -1.00 -6.59
CA ALA A 128 -3.06 -0.08 -7.64
C ALA A 128 -3.42 -0.73 -9.00
N LEU A 129 -3.74 -2.03 -8.99
CA LEU A 129 -4.26 -2.78 -10.13
C LEU A 129 -5.78 -2.93 -10.01
N GLY A 130 -6.45 -1.77 -9.94
CA GLY A 130 -7.91 -1.68 -9.88
C GLY A 130 -8.57 -2.19 -11.17
N LEU A 131 -9.88 -2.44 -11.11
CA LEU A 131 -10.64 -3.23 -12.11
C LEU A 131 -10.08 -4.63 -12.36
N SER A 132 -9.14 -5.08 -11.52
CA SER A 132 -8.50 -6.38 -11.61
C SER A 132 -7.77 -6.60 -12.95
N GLU A 133 -7.19 -5.53 -13.51
CA GLU A 133 -6.35 -5.60 -14.71
C GLU A 133 -4.88 -5.64 -14.32
N SER A 134 -4.13 -6.63 -14.80
CA SER A 134 -2.69 -6.70 -14.59
C SER A 134 -1.97 -5.92 -15.69
N LEU A 135 -1.45 -4.74 -15.33
CA LEU A 135 -0.78 -3.83 -16.25
C LEU A 135 0.62 -3.49 -15.75
N ALA A 136 1.51 -3.17 -16.70
CA ALA A 136 2.83 -2.69 -16.38
C ALA A 136 2.77 -1.23 -15.93
N PHE A 137 3.24 -0.94 -14.72
CA PHE A 137 3.36 0.44 -14.23
C PHE A 137 4.39 0.53 -13.10
N GLU A 138 4.82 1.76 -12.79
CA GLU A 138 5.69 2.06 -11.66
C GLU A 138 5.39 3.48 -11.14
N ASN A 139 5.42 3.63 -9.82
CA ASN A 139 5.44 4.92 -9.13
C ASN A 139 6.31 4.81 -7.87
N ALA A 140 6.40 5.88 -7.09
CA ALA A 140 7.25 5.93 -5.90
C ALA A 140 6.89 4.91 -4.80
N LEU A 141 5.67 4.38 -4.80
CA LEU A 141 5.14 3.51 -3.75
C LEU A 141 4.85 2.09 -4.23
N PHE A 142 4.57 1.91 -5.52
CA PHE A 142 4.13 0.64 -6.11
C PHE A 142 4.74 0.41 -7.48
N ALA A 143 4.93 -0.86 -7.82
CA ALA A 143 5.33 -1.27 -9.16
C ALA A 143 4.75 -2.62 -9.56
N SER A 144 4.43 -2.73 -10.84
CA SER A 144 4.08 -3.98 -11.52
C SER A 144 4.96 -4.15 -12.76
N PRO A 145 6.23 -4.56 -12.62
CA PRO A 145 7.07 -4.90 -13.75
C PRO A 145 6.40 -5.92 -14.68
N GLU A 146 6.40 -5.61 -15.98
CA GLU A 146 5.82 -6.45 -17.05
C GLU A 146 4.32 -6.78 -16.87
N GLY A 147 3.61 -6.15 -15.92
CA GLY A 147 2.25 -6.56 -15.57
C GLY A 147 2.22 -7.93 -14.90
N ARG A 148 3.28 -8.32 -14.20
CA ARG A 148 3.44 -9.68 -13.66
C ARG A 148 3.81 -9.74 -12.19
N SER A 149 4.05 -8.62 -11.54
CA SER A 149 4.51 -8.54 -10.15
C SER A 149 3.66 -7.55 -9.38
N PHE A 150 3.54 -7.77 -8.08
CA PHE A 150 2.86 -6.85 -7.17
C PHE A 150 3.90 -6.37 -6.17
N THR A 151 4.40 -5.16 -6.36
CA THR A 151 5.47 -4.60 -5.51
C THR A 151 4.97 -3.39 -4.76
N SER A 152 5.23 -3.35 -3.46
CA SER A 152 5.01 -2.19 -2.60
C SER A 152 6.32 -1.78 -1.95
N TYR A 153 6.63 -0.49 -1.99
CA TYR A 153 7.75 0.18 -1.31
C TYR A 153 7.27 1.05 -0.15
N LEU A 154 5.99 0.92 0.23
CA LEU A 154 5.44 1.57 1.41
C LEU A 154 6.21 1.15 2.66
N SER A 155 6.66 2.15 3.39
CA SER A 155 7.17 1.98 4.75
C SER A 155 6.00 1.76 5.70
N MET A 156 5.95 0.60 6.36
CA MET A 156 4.87 0.23 7.29
C MET A 156 5.46 -0.07 8.67
N PRO A 157 5.54 0.94 9.56
CA PRO A 157 6.02 0.76 10.92
C PRO A 157 5.03 -0.03 11.80
N PHE A 158 5.58 -0.69 12.82
CA PHE A 158 4.85 -1.38 13.89
C PHE A 158 5.66 -1.36 15.20
N HIS A 159 4.99 -1.30 16.35
CA HIS A 159 5.65 -1.19 17.66
C HIS A 159 5.80 -2.54 18.38
N THR A 160 4.75 -3.33 18.49
CA THR A 160 4.79 -4.60 19.23
C THR A 160 4.70 -5.81 18.32
N GLY A 161 4.22 -5.65 17.08
CA GLY A 161 4.25 -6.70 16.09
C GLY A 161 3.47 -6.38 14.82
N ALA A 162 3.63 -7.23 13.82
CA ALA A 162 2.92 -7.14 12.56
C ALA A 162 2.44 -8.53 12.13
N LYS A 163 1.20 -8.59 11.67
CA LYS A 163 0.62 -9.78 11.05
C LYS A 163 0.09 -9.44 9.67
N ILE A 164 0.50 -10.20 8.66
CA ILE A 164 0.04 -10.07 7.28
C ILE A 164 -0.51 -11.42 6.81
N GLU A 165 -1.73 -11.38 6.29
CA GLU A 165 -2.49 -12.54 5.83
C GLU A 165 -2.98 -12.32 4.41
N LEU A 166 -2.95 -13.38 3.62
CA LEU A 166 -3.69 -13.49 2.36
C LEU A 166 -4.95 -14.31 2.61
N ILE A 167 -6.11 -13.82 2.21
CA ILE A 167 -7.39 -14.52 2.36
C ILE A 167 -7.97 -14.80 0.98
N ASN A 168 -8.24 -16.07 0.69
CA ASN A 168 -8.84 -16.47 -0.56
C ASN A 168 -10.35 -16.63 -0.39
N ASP A 169 -11.11 -15.61 -0.81
CA ASP A 169 -12.59 -15.66 -0.78
C ASP A 169 -13.18 -16.35 -2.03
N LEU A 170 -12.35 -16.87 -2.92
CA LEU A 170 -12.79 -17.57 -4.13
C LEU A 170 -13.34 -18.96 -3.79
N GLN A 171 -14.09 -19.53 -4.75
CA GLN A 171 -14.54 -20.92 -4.73
C GLN A 171 -13.55 -21.87 -5.42
N LYS A 172 -12.31 -21.42 -5.64
CA LYS A 172 -11.22 -22.17 -6.26
C LYS A 172 -9.91 -21.88 -5.55
N ASP A 173 -8.98 -22.80 -5.66
CA ASP A 173 -7.65 -22.69 -5.08
C ASP A 173 -6.79 -21.70 -5.89
N ILE A 174 -5.85 -21.05 -5.21
CA ILE A 174 -4.76 -20.32 -5.85
C ILE A 174 -3.54 -21.23 -5.81
N ASP A 175 -3.18 -21.75 -6.98
CA ASP A 175 -2.16 -22.81 -7.08
C ASP A 175 -0.77 -22.32 -6.69
N LEU A 176 -0.31 -21.18 -7.21
CA LEU A 176 1.05 -20.71 -6.93
C LEU A 176 1.00 -19.30 -6.37
N VAL A 177 1.18 -19.18 -5.06
CA VAL A 177 1.44 -17.90 -4.40
C VAL A 177 2.94 -17.78 -4.20
N PHE A 178 3.56 -16.72 -4.73
CA PHE A 178 4.94 -16.37 -4.46
C PHE A 178 4.96 -15.06 -3.70
N PHE A 179 5.81 -14.95 -2.68
CA PHE A 179 6.02 -13.68 -2.00
C PHE A 179 7.42 -13.53 -1.43
N ASP A 180 7.79 -12.28 -1.20
CA ASP A 180 8.76 -11.90 -0.20
C ASP A 180 8.33 -10.62 0.55
N ILE A 181 8.77 -10.50 1.80
CA ILE A 181 8.57 -9.31 2.63
C ILE A 181 9.91 -8.97 3.29
N ASP A 182 10.43 -7.80 2.96
CA ASP A 182 11.63 -7.23 3.56
C ASP A 182 11.24 -6.35 4.73
N TYR A 183 11.78 -6.65 5.91
CA TYR A 183 11.52 -5.86 7.11
C TYR A 183 12.77 -5.73 7.99
N GLN A 184 12.73 -4.75 8.88
CA GLN A 184 13.79 -4.49 9.85
C GLN A 184 13.20 -4.47 11.25
N LEU A 185 13.83 -5.19 12.18
CA LEU A 185 13.59 -4.98 13.61
C LEU A 185 14.50 -3.85 14.10
N LEU A 186 13.92 -2.93 14.86
CA LEU A 186 14.59 -1.75 15.40
C LEU A 186 14.51 -1.73 16.93
N PRO A 187 15.37 -0.95 17.61
CA PRO A 187 15.30 -0.78 19.06
C PRO A 187 13.96 -0.19 19.53
N GLY A 188 13.32 0.63 18.69
CA GLY A 188 12.05 1.28 18.97
C GLY A 188 11.73 2.34 17.91
N TRP A 189 10.59 3.00 18.11
CA TRP A 189 10.06 4.06 17.27
C TRP A 189 9.84 5.34 18.08
N ASP A 190 9.78 6.47 17.39
CA ASP A 190 9.23 7.69 17.98
C ASP A 190 7.73 7.50 18.28
N GLU A 191 7.21 8.12 19.35
CA GLU A 191 5.79 8.00 19.74
C GLU A 191 4.83 8.54 18.68
N ASN A 192 5.29 9.42 17.77
CA ASN A 192 4.49 9.96 16.67
C ASN A 192 4.52 9.08 15.40
N THR A 193 5.08 7.87 15.49
CA THR A 193 5.12 6.94 14.35
C THR A 193 3.69 6.49 14.01
N MET A 194 3.30 6.66 12.74
CA MET A 194 1.97 6.33 12.24
C MET A 194 1.92 4.93 11.64
N TYR A 195 0.73 4.35 11.61
CA TYR A 195 0.47 3.05 10.98
C TYR A 195 -0.12 3.25 9.58
N LEU A 196 0.18 2.32 8.68
CA LEU A 196 -0.52 2.26 7.40
C LEU A 196 -1.97 1.79 7.63
N HIS A 197 -2.92 2.54 7.10
CA HIS A 197 -4.30 2.13 6.95
C HIS A 197 -4.68 2.16 5.48
N ALA A 198 -5.59 1.26 5.08
CA ALA A 198 -6.17 1.26 3.74
C ALA A 198 -7.67 1.01 3.85
N PHE A 199 -8.42 1.72 3.02
CA PHE A 199 -9.85 1.58 2.88
C PHE A 199 -10.17 1.29 1.43
N TRP A 200 -11.12 0.38 1.20
CA TRP A 200 -11.58 0.04 -0.13
C TRP A 200 -13.09 0.21 -0.21
N HIS A 201 -13.54 0.87 -1.28
CA HIS A 201 -14.94 1.09 -1.57
C HIS A 201 -15.19 0.89 -3.06
N ARG A 202 -16.32 0.24 -3.35
CA ARG A 202 -16.82 0.03 -4.71
C ARG A 202 -18.29 0.38 -4.78
N ASP A 203 -18.61 1.18 -5.79
CA ASP A 203 -19.97 1.46 -6.21
C ASP A 203 -20.12 1.00 -7.65
N THR A 204 -21.07 0.09 -7.90
CA THR A 204 -21.37 -0.40 -9.26
C THR A 204 -22.33 0.51 -10.00
N ALA A 205 -23.00 1.44 -9.32
CA ALA A 205 -23.97 2.37 -9.87
C ALA A 205 -24.08 3.64 -9.02
N THR A 206 -23.18 4.60 -9.29
CA THR A 206 -23.17 5.89 -8.61
C THR A 206 -24.51 6.62 -8.74
N THR A 207 -24.94 7.27 -7.66
CA THR A 207 -26.17 8.06 -7.65
C THR A 207 -25.88 9.52 -7.99
N LEU A 208 -26.59 10.08 -8.97
CA LEU A 208 -26.45 11.50 -9.34
C LEU A 208 -26.66 12.42 -8.13
N GLY A 209 -25.75 13.37 -7.94
CA GLY A 209 -25.79 14.34 -6.83
C GLY A 209 -25.33 13.77 -5.49
N LYS A 210 -24.88 12.51 -5.43
CA LYS A 210 -24.19 11.95 -4.27
C LYS A 210 -22.72 11.78 -4.61
N ASP A 211 -21.85 12.30 -3.73
CA ASP A 211 -20.41 12.16 -3.89
C ASP A 211 -20.00 10.69 -3.72
N PHE A 212 -19.02 10.23 -4.50
CA PHE A 212 -18.38 8.94 -4.28
C PHE A 212 -17.38 9.07 -3.13
N GLU A 213 -17.60 8.32 -2.05
CA GLU A 213 -16.76 8.40 -0.86
C GLU A 213 -15.43 7.66 -1.08
N LEU A 214 -14.31 8.40 -1.13
CA LEU A 214 -12.96 7.83 -1.24
C LEU A 214 -12.44 7.29 0.09
N LEU A 215 -12.74 8.01 1.18
CA LEU A 215 -12.38 7.65 2.55
C LEU A 215 -13.47 8.20 3.48
N PRO A 216 -14.13 7.37 4.30
CA PRO A 216 -15.09 7.84 5.28
C PRO A 216 -14.42 8.72 6.33
N ALA A 217 -15.21 9.48 7.08
CA ALA A 217 -14.71 10.24 8.22
C ALA A 217 -13.96 9.31 9.19
N THR A 218 -12.68 9.59 9.41
CA THR A 218 -11.84 8.89 10.38
C THR A 218 -11.61 9.75 11.62
N GLY A 219 -11.38 9.11 12.76
CA GLY A 219 -10.92 9.79 13.96
C GLY A 219 -9.41 9.74 14.07
N GLY A 220 -8.80 10.74 14.72
CA GLY A 220 -7.38 10.75 15.06
C GLY A 220 -6.56 11.77 14.28
N SER A 221 -5.24 11.59 14.29
CA SER A 221 -4.28 12.45 13.59
C SER A 221 -3.46 11.59 12.63
N GLY A 222 -3.24 12.09 11.42
CA GLY A 222 -2.54 11.33 10.40
C GLY A 222 -2.28 12.12 9.13
N ARG A 223 -1.86 11.42 8.10
CA ARG A 223 -1.63 11.98 6.76
C ARG A 223 -2.35 11.13 5.73
N TYR A 224 -3.08 11.77 4.84
CA TYR A 224 -3.63 11.10 3.67
C TYR A 224 -2.50 10.91 2.63
N LEU A 225 -2.18 9.65 2.34
CA LEU A 225 -1.07 9.31 1.46
C LEU A 225 -1.47 9.37 -0.03
N GLY A 226 -2.69 8.97 -0.35
CA GLY A 226 -3.22 8.96 -1.71
C GLY A 226 -4.38 8.00 -1.89
N THR A 227 -4.92 7.93 -3.11
CA THR A 227 -5.93 6.95 -3.52
C THR A 227 -5.62 6.48 -4.94
N SER A 228 -5.79 5.18 -5.17
CA SER A 228 -5.92 4.61 -6.51
C SER A 228 -7.40 4.54 -6.87
N VAL A 229 -7.82 5.24 -7.93
CA VAL A 229 -9.20 5.25 -8.42
C VAL A 229 -9.26 4.52 -9.75
N SER A 230 -10.24 3.64 -9.92
CA SER A 230 -10.53 3.02 -11.20
C SER A 230 -12.01 3.17 -11.53
N VAL A 231 -12.28 3.56 -12.78
CA VAL A 231 -13.62 3.94 -13.23
C VAL A 231 -14.01 3.03 -14.39
N PHE A 232 -15.13 2.33 -14.24
CA PHE A 232 -15.78 1.66 -15.35
C PHE A 232 -16.96 2.52 -15.79
N LEU A 233 -16.87 3.09 -17.01
CA LEU A 233 -17.91 4.00 -17.50
C LEU A 233 -19.22 3.25 -17.70
N ASN A 234 -20.32 3.89 -17.31
CA ASN A 234 -21.64 3.41 -17.71
C ASN A 234 -21.71 3.40 -19.25
N PRO A 235 -22.13 2.29 -19.89
CA PRO A 235 -22.19 2.18 -21.35
C PRO A 235 -22.96 3.30 -22.04
N GLN A 236 -23.97 3.87 -21.39
CA GLN A 236 -24.74 5.01 -21.91
C GLN A 236 -23.89 6.27 -22.10
N TYR A 237 -22.81 6.41 -21.33
CA TYR A 237 -21.89 7.54 -21.35
C TYR A 237 -20.48 7.12 -21.77
N ALA A 238 -20.31 5.97 -22.43
CA ALA A 238 -19.00 5.42 -22.78
C ALA A 238 -18.14 6.35 -23.66
N ASN A 239 -18.79 7.26 -24.42
CA ASN A 239 -18.12 8.25 -25.26
C ASN A 239 -18.01 9.65 -24.61
N GLY A 240 -18.39 9.77 -23.33
CA GLY A 240 -18.36 11.02 -22.57
C GLY A 240 -17.12 11.12 -21.67
N TRP A 241 -16.87 12.34 -21.18
CA TRP A 241 -15.87 12.60 -20.14
C TRP A 241 -16.48 12.35 -18.75
N PHE A 242 -15.74 11.64 -17.87
CA PHE A 242 -16.21 11.30 -16.53
C PHE A 242 -15.72 12.25 -15.43
N GLY A 243 -14.67 13.04 -15.71
CA GLY A 243 -13.96 13.83 -14.71
C GLY A 243 -14.49 15.25 -14.52
N GLU A 244 -15.79 15.49 -14.70
CA GLU A 244 -16.42 16.78 -14.35
C GLU A 244 -16.65 16.93 -12.83
N GLY A 245 -16.52 15.83 -12.07
CA GLY A 245 -16.68 15.84 -10.62
C GLY A 245 -15.50 16.48 -9.89
N GLU A 246 -15.80 17.24 -8.84
CA GLU A 246 -14.80 17.88 -7.98
C GLU A 246 -14.45 17.01 -6.77
N VAL A 247 -13.17 16.97 -6.39
CA VAL A 247 -12.72 16.31 -5.16
C VAL A 247 -12.97 17.22 -3.96
N LYS A 248 -13.64 16.69 -2.93
CA LYS A 248 -13.95 17.41 -1.69
C LYS A 248 -13.25 16.73 -0.53
N VAL A 249 -12.53 17.50 0.27
CA VAL A 249 -11.85 17.04 1.48
C VAL A 249 -12.35 17.85 2.66
N TYR A 250 -12.78 17.16 3.71
CA TYR A 250 -13.26 17.76 4.96
C TYR A 250 -12.28 17.36 6.06
N LEU A 251 -11.68 18.35 6.73
CA LEU A 251 -10.69 18.18 7.80
C LEU A 251 -11.25 18.66 9.14
#